data_AF-A0A527GU23-F1
#
_entry.id   AF-A0A527GU23-F1
#
_cell.length_a   1.000
_cell.length_b   1.000
_cell.length_c   1.000
_cell.angle_alpha   90.00
_cell.angle_beta   90.00
_cell.angle_gamma   90.00
#
_symmetry.space_group_name_H-M   'P 1'
#
loop_
_entity.id
_entity.type
_entity.pdbx_description
1 polymer ?
#
loop_
_entity_poly.entity_id
_entity_poly.type
_entity_poly.pdbx_seq_one_letter_code
_entity_poly.pdbx_strand_id
1 'polypeptide(L)'
;MISAETLDNAVAKGLISQTLRDQLEAMERAVALAPEVGSADDEGDEENLRLVGGGNDLFVTVGTVLLSAGFFFVLTTLLPGQTFWIAGILAVFAWGLAEIVTRQHRMKLSSSVLALIFMAAILAALALQVEASFGIRKPETIWQLLALRQTASQAGYLFLGGGIIAAAIYFWRFRVPIIAGAIAIAFTLLAFLQTAIILYDSVT
;
A
#
# COMPACT_ATOMS: atom_id res chain seq x y z
N MET A 1 6.42 -14.43 38.73
CA MET A 1 6.08 -14.68 40.14
C MET A 1 7.32 -15.20 40.84
N ILE A 2 7.73 -14.57 41.94
CA ILE A 2 8.88 -15.03 42.74
C ILE A 2 8.38 -16.11 43.69
N SER A 3 9.07 -17.25 43.77
CA SER A 3 8.61 -18.35 44.62
C SER A 3 8.73 -17.99 46.11
N ALA A 4 7.77 -18.43 46.92
CA ALA A 4 7.77 -18.21 48.37
C ALA A 4 9.07 -18.70 49.04
N GLU A 5 9.63 -19.81 48.54
CA GLU A 5 10.88 -20.38 49.00
C GLU A 5 12.09 -19.46 48.73
N THR A 6 12.06 -18.69 47.63
CA THR A 6 13.11 -17.70 47.33
C THR A 6 13.04 -16.51 48.29
N LEU A 7 11.84 -16.04 48.63
CA LEU A 7 11.62 -14.96 49.60
C LEU A 7 12.07 -15.36 51.02
N ASP A 8 11.75 -16.59 51.43
CA ASP A 8 12.19 -17.14 52.72
C ASP A 8 13.72 -17.25 52.82
N ASN A 9 14.37 -17.74 51.78
CA ASN A 9 15.82 -17.79 51.71
C ASN A 9 16.46 -16.39 51.73
N ALA A 10 15.81 -15.38 51.14
CA ALA A 10 16.32 -14.01 51.12
C ALA A 10 16.25 -13.35 52.51
N VAL A 11 15.19 -13.63 53.29
CA VAL A 11 15.10 -13.21 54.69
C VAL A 11 16.14 -13.94 55.54
N ALA A 12 16.29 -15.25 55.36
CA ALA A 12 17.27 -16.05 56.11
C ALA A 12 18.72 -15.59 55.88
N LYS A 13 19.02 -15.07 54.68
CA LYS A 13 20.32 -14.48 54.33
C LYS A 13 20.46 -13.01 54.75
N GLY A 14 19.45 -12.42 55.39
CA GLY A 14 19.44 -11.03 55.80
C GLY A 14 19.42 -10.03 54.65
N LEU A 15 19.12 -10.47 53.43
CA LEU A 15 19.07 -9.61 52.23
C LEU A 15 17.84 -8.69 52.26
N ILE A 16 16.76 -9.14 52.90
CA ILE A 16 15.52 -8.40 53.09
C ILE A 16 14.98 -8.62 54.51
N SER A 17 14.21 -7.66 55.04
CA SER A 17 13.57 -7.78 56.34
C SER A 17 12.26 -8.60 56.26
N GLN A 18 11.85 -9.19 57.39
CA GLN A 18 10.57 -9.90 57.51
C GLN A 18 9.39 -8.99 57.10
N THR A 19 9.43 -7.73 57.52
CA THR A 19 8.39 -6.74 57.18
C THR A 19 8.30 -6.46 55.68
N LEU A 20 9.45 -6.43 54.98
CA LEU A 20 9.48 -6.20 53.53
C LEU A 20 8.96 -7.41 52.76
N ARG A 21 9.23 -8.63 53.25
CA ARG A 21 8.64 -9.86 52.71
C ARG A 21 7.11 -9.80 52.77
N ASP A 22 6.55 -9.48 53.94
CA ASP A 22 5.11 -9.44 54.14
C ASP A 22 4.43 -8.37 53.26
N GLN A 23 5.11 -7.22 53.05
CA GLN A 23 4.65 -6.16 52.13
C GLN A 23 4.67 -6.61 50.66
N LEU A 24 5.71 -7.32 50.22
CA LEU A 24 5.80 -7.85 48.85
C LEU A 24 4.72 -8.90 48.57
N GLU A 25 4.45 -9.77 49.55
CA GLU A 25 3.40 -10.78 49.42
C GLU A 25 1.99 -10.14 49.42
N ALA A 26 1.77 -9.11 50.23
CA ALA A 26 0.53 -8.33 50.20
C ALA A 26 0.34 -7.61 48.86
N MET A 27 1.42 -7.09 48.26
CA MET A 27 1.39 -6.45 46.94
C MET A 27 1.09 -7.46 45.83
N GLU A 28 1.71 -8.65 45.84
CA GLU A 28 1.45 -9.71 44.87
C GLU A 28 0.00 -10.22 44.97
N ARG A 29 -0.52 -10.39 46.20
CA ARG A 29 -1.94 -10.69 46.43
C ARG A 29 -2.87 -9.57 45.97
N ALA A 30 -2.48 -8.31 46.14
CA ALA A 30 -3.26 -7.17 45.66
C ALA A 30 -3.29 -7.10 44.13
N VAL A 31 -2.19 -7.43 43.45
CA VAL A 31 -2.12 -7.55 41.98
C VAL A 31 -2.93 -8.75 41.48
N ALA A 32 -2.95 -9.87 42.21
CA ALA A 32 -3.74 -11.06 41.85
C ALA A 32 -5.25 -10.92 42.13
N LEU A 33 -5.64 -10.06 43.08
CA LEU A 33 -7.04 -9.77 43.43
C LEU A 33 -7.58 -8.51 42.74
N ALA A 34 -6.72 -7.73 42.08
CA ALA A 34 -7.17 -6.66 41.21
C ALA A 34 -8.00 -7.30 40.07
N PRO A 35 -9.24 -6.86 39.84
CA PRO A 35 -9.96 -7.29 38.64
C PRO A 35 -9.09 -6.95 37.44
N GLU A 36 -9.06 -7.83 36.43
CA GLU A 36 -8.48 -7.56 35.10
C GLU A 36 -9.21 -6.38 34.44
N VAL A 37 -9.01 -5.17 34.98
CA VAL A 37 -9.15 -3.93 34.25
C VAL A 37 -7.86 -3.85 33.46
N GLY A 38 -7.95 -4.30 32.21
CA GLY A 38 -6.84 -4.43 31.27
C GLY A 38 -5.80 -3.34 31.44
N SER A 39 -4.57 -3.79 31.65
CA SER A 39 -3.32 -3.07 31.58
C SER A 39 -3.25 -2.22 30.30
N ALA A 40 -3.77 -0.99 30.37
CA ALA A 40 -3.60 0.03 29.34
C ALA A 40 -2.19 0.68 29.38
N ASP A 41 -1.35 0.32 30.36
CA ASP A 41 0.00 0.88 30.54
C ASP A 41 1.14 -0.05 30.06
N ASP A 42 0.86 -1.30 29.68
CA ASP A 42 1.86 -2.21 29.06
C ASP A 42 1.80 -2.19 27.52
N GLU A 43 0.75 -1.58 26.94
CA GLU A 43 0.66 -1.34 25.50
C GLU A 43 1.62 -0.21 25.03
N GLY A 44 2.03 0.69 25.92
CA GLY A 44 2.85 1.87 25.59
C GLY A 44 4.34 1.57 25.32
N ASP A 45 4.94 0.61 26.03
CA ASP A 45 6.36 0.26 25.86
C ASP A 45 6.58 -0.66 24.65
N GLU A 46 5.61 -1.52 24.31
CA GLU A 46 5.61 -2.26 23.04
C GLU A 46 5.37 -1.35 21.82
N GLU A 47 4.56 -0.29 21.94
CA GLU A 47 4.35 0.70 20.88
C GLU A 47 5.56 1.59 20.62
N ASN A 48 6.27 2.03 21.66
CA ASN A 48 7.48 2.84 21.52
C ASN A 48 8.63 2.06 20.84
N LEU A 49 8.74 0.75 21.09
CA LEU A 49 9.69 -0.11 20.39
C LEU A 49 9.23 -0.46 18.96
N ARG A 50 7.92 -0.46 18.69
CA ARG A 50 7.35 -0.55 17.32
C ARG A 50 7.63 0.69 16.47
N LEU A 51 7.71 1.88 17.06
CA LEU A 51 8.10 3.11 16.37
C LEU A 51 9.56 3.07 15.90
N VAL A 52 10.45 2.42 16.67
CA VAL A 52 11.85 2.19 16.28
C VAL A 52 11.96 1.18 15.13
N GLY A 53 11.06 0.20 15.05
CA GLY A 53 10.94 -0.73 13.91
C GLY A 53 10.44 -0.08 12.60
N GLY A 54 9.75 1.06 12.68
CA GLY A 54 9.23 1.80 11.51
C GLY A 54 10.30 2.55 10.73
N GLY A 55 11.43 2.91 11.35
CA GLY A 55 12.51 3.66 10.69
C GLY A 55 13.08 2.94 9.46
N ASN A 56 13.27 1.62 9.56
CA ASN A 56 13.76 0.82 8.43
C ASN A 56 12.77 0.82 7.25
N ASP A 57 11.45 0.86 7.49
CA ASP A 57 10.45 0.94 6.41
C ASP A 57 10.50 2.31 5.73
N LEU A 58 10.72 3.38 6.50
CA LEU A 58 10.86 4.72 5.96
C LEU A 58 12.10 4.86 5.07
N PHE A 59 13.26 4.35 5.50
CA PHE A 59 14.48 4.37 4.69
C PHE A 59 14.34 3.57 3.40
N VAL A 60 13.74 2.37 3.48
CA VAL A 60 13.47 1.54 2.30
C VAL A 60 12.46 2.22 1.38
N THR A 61 11.43 2.87 1.92
CA THR A 61 10.44 3.61 1.14
C THR A 61 11.07 4.81 0.42
N VAL A 62 11.83 5.64 1.12
CA VAL A 62 12.55 6.77 0.52
C VAL A 62 13.57 6.27 -0.51
N GLY A 63 14.31 5.20 -0.20
CA GLY A 63 15.23 4.57 -1.14
C GLY A 63 14.52 4.07 -2.41
N THR A 64 13.35 3.45 -2.26
CA THR A 64 12.51 2.98 -3.38
C THR A 64 12.03 4.14 -4.24
N VAL A 65 11.59 5.24 -3.63
CA VAL A 65 11.16 6.46 -4.34
C VAL A 65 12.32 7.09 -5.10
N LEU A 66 13.46 7.29 -4.43
CA LEU A 66 14.66 7.87 -5.04
C LEU A 66 15.22 7.00 -6.15
N LEU A 67 15.26 5.67 -5.96
CA LEU A 67 15.69 4.72 -6.96
C LEU A 67 14.76 4.75 -8.18
N SER A 68 13.45 4.75 -7.97
CA SER A 68 12.47 4.81 -9.05
C SER A 68 12.54 6.13 -9.82
N ALA A 69 12.71 7.26 -9.11
CA ALA A 69 12.89 8.57 -9.71
C ALA A 69 14.20 8.69 -10.50
N GLY A 70 15.31 8.18 -9.96
CA GLY A 70 16.60 8.13 -10.65
C GLY A 70 16.55 7.23 -11.88
N PHE A 71 15.91 6.06 -11.79
CA PHE A 71 15.71 5.17 -12.91
C PHE A 71 14.86 5.83 -14.00
N PHE A 72 13.75 6.49 -13.63
CA PHE A 72 12.94 7.28 -14.56
C PHE A 72 13.76 8.37 -15.25
N PHE A 73 14.56 9.14 -14.50
CA PHE A 73 15.41 10.19 -15.07
C PHE A 73 16.43 9.63 -16.09
N VAL A 74 17.10 8.54 -15.76
CA VAL A 74 18.02 7.84 -16.68
C VAL A 74 17.27 7.41 -17.95
N LEU A 75 16.09 6.83 -17.79
CA LEU A 75 15.29 6.32 -18.90
C LEU A 75 14.80 7.45 -19.82
N THR A 76 14.40 8.60 -19.26
CA THR A 76 14.03 9.79 -20.05
C THR A 76 15.22 10.39 -20.82
N THR A 77 16.44 10.22 -20.30
CA THR A 77 17.67 10.70 -20.94
C THR A 77 18.15 9.74 -22.04
N LEU A 78 18.04 8.43 -21.82
CA LEU A 78 18.47 7.40 -22.77
C LEU A 78 17.48 7.18 -23.93
N LEU A 79 16.18 7.35 -23.67
CA LEU A 79 15.10 7.10 -24.63
C LEU A 79 14.25 8.36 -24.87
N PRO A 80 14.84 9.47 -25.34
CA PRO A 80 14.11 10.72 -25.50
C PRO A 80 12.93 10.55 -26.48
N GLY A 81 11.75 11.02 -26.06
CA GLY A 81 10.52 10.97 -26.86
C GLY A 81 9.80 9.62 -26.89
N GLN A 82 10.35 8.56 -26.29
CA GLN A 82 9.75 7.21 -26.29
C GLN A 82 8.95 6.93 -25.01
N THR A 83 8.08 7.86 -24.60
CA THR A 83 7.37 7.83 -23.30
C THR A 83 6.60 6.54 -23.03
N PHE A 84 6.05 5.90 -24.07
CA PHE A 84 5.38 4.60 -23.94
C PHE A 84 6.33 3.50 -23.46
N TRP A 85 7.51 3.37 -24.10
CA TRP A 85 8.54 2.41 -23.69
C TRP A 85 9.08 2.72 -22.30
N ILE A 86 9.27 4.02 -22.00
CA ILE A 86 9.68 4.48 -20.67
C ILE A 86 8.69 3.98 -19.60
N ALA A 87 7.39 4.19 -19.80
CA ALA A 87 6.35 3.77 -18.87
C ALA A 87 6.29 2.24 -18.71
N GLY A 88 6.41 1.48 -19.80
CA GLY A 88 6.43 0.02 -19.77
C GLY A 88 7.63 -0.54 -19.02
N ILE A 89 8.83 -0.04 -19.30
CA ILE A 89 10.07 -0.45 -18.60
C ILE A 89 10.00 -0.07 -17.12
N LEU A 90 9.47 1.11 -16.79
CA LEU A 90 9.28 1.52 -15.39
C LEU A 90 8.28 0.62 -14.65
N ALA A 91 7.20 0.18 -15.30
CA ALA A 91 6.25 -0.77 -14.72
C ALA A 91 6.90 -2.14 -14.45
N VAL A 92 7.69 -2.66 -15.40
CA VAL A 92 8.44 -3.91 -15.22
C VAL A 92 9.47 -3.78 -14.10
N PHE A 93 10.17 -2.64 -14.02
CA PHE A 93 11.11 -2.33 -12.95
C PHE A 93 10.41 -2.31 -11.58
N ALA A 94 9.27 -1.61 -11.48
CA ALA A 94 8.48 -1.55 -10.25
C ALA A 94 7.97 -2.92 -9.82
N TRP A 95 7.56 -3.77 -10.78
CA TRP A 95 7.18 -5.16 -10.50
C TRP A 95 8.36 -5.96 -9.94
N GLY A 96 9.52 -5.92 -10.60
CA GLY A 96 10.71 -6.64 -10.16
C GLY A 96 11.18 -6.19 -8.77
N LEU A 97 11.18 -4.88 -8.53
CA LEU A 97 11.48 -4.33 -7.22
C LEU A 97 10.44 -4.78 -6.18
N ALA A 98 9.16 -4.89 -6.56
CA ALA A 98 8.11 -5.37 -5.66
C ALA A 98 8.34 -6.82 -5.28
N GLU A 99 8.79 -7.67 -6.20
CA GLU A 99 9.15 -9.06 -5.87
C GLU A 99 10.30 -9.15 -4.86
N ILE A 100 11.28 -8.26 -4.93
CA ILE A 100 12.42 -8.24 -4.01
C ILE A 100 11.96 -7.72 -2.63
N VAL A 101 11.32 -6.56 -2.61
CA VAL A 101 10.90 -5.87 -1.38
C VAL A 101 9.87 -6.70 -0.60
N THR A 102 8.86 -7.27 -1.28
CA THR A 102 7.84 -8.09 -0.60
C THR A 102 8.34 -9.44 -0.12
N ARG A 103 9.43 -9.97 -0.69
CA ARG A 103 10.06 -11.22 -0.21
C ARG A 103 10.94 -11.03 1.01
N GLN A 104 11.65 -9.90 1.11
CA GLN A 104 12.67 -9.72 2.15
C GLN A 104 12.15 -9.00 3.41
N HIS A 105 11.18 -8.10 3.29
CA HIS A 105 10.71 -7.30 4.42
C HIS A 105 9.19 -7.37 4.51
N ARG A 106 8.65 -7.93 5.62
CA ARG A 106 7.22 -7.89 5.97
C ARG A 106 6.76 -6.46 6.32
N MET A 107 7.09 -5.49 5.47
CA MET A 107 6.90 -4.06 5.66
C MET A 107 5.76 -3.58 4.76
N LYS A 108 4.71 -3.08 5.41
CA LYS A 108 3.43 -2.75 4.76
C LYS A 108 3.50 -1.44 3.97
N LEU A 109 4.39 -0.52 4.31
CA LEU A 109 4.45 0.82 3.68
C LEU A 109 5.22 0.82 2.37
N SER A 110 6.44 0.25 2.33
CA SER A 110 7.21 0.20 1.08
C SER A 110 6.47 -0.55 -0.05
N SER A 111 5.80 -1.67 0.28
CA SER A 111 4.99 -2.40 -0.69
C SER A 111 3.80 -1.59 -1.23
N SER A 112 3.24 -0.71 -0.41
CA SER A 112 2.13 0.19 -0.79
C SER A 112 2.60 1.27 -1.77
N VAL A 113 3.76 1.88 -1.53
CA VAL A 113 4.36 2.88 -2.43
C VAL A 113 4.70 2.27 -3.78
N LEU A 114 5.25 1.06 -3.79
CA LEU A 114 5.65 0.41 -5.02
C LEU A 114 4.45 -0.03 -5.88
N ALA A 115 3.34 -0.39 -5.23
CA ALA A 115 2.06 -0.64 -5.89
C ALA A 115 1.52 0.64 -6.57
N LEU A 116 1.67 1.80 -5.93
CA LEU A 116 1.31 3.09 -6.52
C LEU A 116 2.19 3.45 -7.73
N ILE A 117 3.50 3.23 -7.63
CA ILE A 117 4.43 3.48 -8.74
C ILE A 117 4.08 2.57 -9.93
N PHE A 118 3.83 1.29 -9.69
CA PHE A 118 3.40 0.35 -10.72
C PHE A 118 2.10 0.80 -11.39
N MET A 119 1.07 1.14 -10.60
CA MET A 119 -0.21 1.60 -11.14
C MET A 119 -0.07 2.89 -11.94
N ALA A 120 0.70 3.87 -11.45
CA ALA A 120 0.95 5.11 -12.17
C ALA A 120 1.65 4.86 -13.52
N ALA A 121 2.66 3.99 -13.54
CA ALA A 121 3.38 3.64 -14.76
C ALA A 121 2.47 2.93 -15.78
N ILE A 122 1.66 1.96 -15.34
CA ILE A 122 0.71 1.25 -16.21
C ILE A 122 -0.38 2.19 -16.74
N LEU A 123 -0.97 3.02 -15.88
CA LEU A 123 -2.00 3.98 -16.31
C LEU A 123 -1.43 4.99 -17.30
N ALA A 124 -0.19 5.46 -17.09
CA ALA A 124 0.49 6.32 -18.07
C ALA A 124 0.71 5.60 -19.41
N ALA A 125 1.18 4.34 -19.39
CA ALA A 125 1.35 3.56 -20.61
C ALA A 125 0.03 3.35 -21.36
N LEU A 126 -1.06 3.03 -20.64
CA LEU A 126 -2.39 2.87 -21.21
C LEU A 126 -2.94 4.19 -21.77
N ALA A 127 -2.74 5.31 -21.07
CA ALA A 127 -3.16 6.63 -21.56
C ALA A 127 -2.45 6.97 -22.89
N LEU A 128 -1.14 6.75 -22.95
CA LEU A 128 -0.36 6.97 -24.18
C LEU A 128 -0.77 6.01 -25.30
N GLN A 129 -1.06 4.75 -24.97
CA GLN A 129 -1.55 3.77 -25.94
C GLN A 129 -2.91 4.19 -26.51
N VAL A 130 -3.81 4.69 -25.65
CA VAL A 130 -5.11 5.19 -26.04
C VAL A 130 -4.96 6.43 -26.92
N GLU A 131 -4.09 7.38 -26.56
CA GLU A 131 -3.81 8.55 -27.38
C GLU A 131 -3.27 8.17 -28.76
N ALA A 132 -2.31 7.24 -28.81
CA ALA A 132 -1.72 6.76 -30.06
C ALA A 132 -2.72 5.97 -30.94
N SER A 133 -3.60 5.17 -30.32
CA SER A 133 -4.54 4.31 -31.05
C SER A 133 -5.78 5.05 -31.55
N PHE A 134 -6.21 6.08 -30.82
CA PHE A 134 -7.48 6.77 -31.09
C PHE A 134 -7.33 8.23 -31.51
N GLY A 135 -6.13 8.82 -31.40
CA GLY A 135 -5.85 10.16 -31.89
C GLY A 135 -6.81 11.21 -31.35
N ILE A 136 -7.13 11.15 -30.05
CA ILE A 136 -8.14 12.00 -29.40
C ILE A 136 -7.67 13.47 -29.44
N ARG A 137 -8.01 14.18 -30.51
CA ARG A 137 -7.88 15.64 -30.57
C ARG A 137 -8.92 16.26 -29.65
N LYS A 138 -8.53 17.29 -28.89
CA LYS A 138 -9.48 18.08 -28.10
C LYS A 138 -10.62 18.54 -29.03
N PRO A 139 -11.87 18.12 -28.79
CA PRO A 139 -12.95 18.46 -29.68
C PRO A 139 -13.24 19.96 -29.57
N GLU A 140 -13.15 20.66 -30.70
CA GLU A 140 -13.42 22.11 -30.75
C GLU A 140 -14.91 22.41 -30.95
N THR A 141 -15.73 21.38 -31.19
CA THR A 141 -17.16 21.52 -31.45
C THR A 141 -17.98 20.39 -30.82
N ILE A 142 -19.21 20.69 -30.41
CA ILE A 142 -20.18 19.74 -29.82
C ILE A 142 -20.44 18.53 -30.74
N TRP A 143 -20.48 18.73 -32.06
CA TRP A 143 -20.64 17.65 -33.03
C TRP A 143 -19.43 16.71 -33.09
N GLN A 144 -18.23 17.23 -32.82
CA GLN A 144 -16.99 16.48 -32.76
C GLN A 144 -16.92 15.62 -31.50
N LEU A 145 -17.46 16.11 -30.37
CA LEU A 145 -17.69 15.31 -29.16
C LEU A 145 -18.61 14.11 -29.44
N LEU A 146 -19.70 14.33 -30.19
CA LEU A 146 -20.67 13.28 -30.51
C LEU A 146 -20.11 12.26 -31.53
N ALA A 147 -19.22 12.69 -32.43
CA ALA A 147 -18.52 11.80 -33.35
C ALA A 147 -17.38 11.01 -32.67
N LEU A 148 -16.71 11.61 -31.67
CA LEU A 148 -15.71 10.93 -30.86
C LEU A 148 -16.33 9.91 -29.89
N ARG A 149 -17.66 9.88 -29.68
CA ARG A 149 -18.31 9.03 -28.66
C ARG A 149 -17.95 7.55 -28.76
N GLN A 150 -17.98 6.99 -29.98
CA GLN A 150 -17.76 5.57 -30.19
C GLN A 150 -16.28 5.25 -29.97
N THR A 151 -15.40 6.11 -30.46
CA THR A 151 -13.96 6.08 -30.21
C THR A 151 -13.62 6.26 -28.73
N ALA A 152 -14.33 7.15 -28.02
CA ALA A 152 -14.15 7.45 -26.60
C ALA A 152 -14.63 6.30 -25.71
N SER A 153 -15.70 5.60 -26.10
CA SER A 153 -16.14 4.38 -25.41
C SER A 153 -15.09 3.27 -25.52
N GLN A 154 -14.57 3.01 -26.73
CA GLN A 154 -13.50 2.01 -26.96
C GLN A 154 -12.21 2.37 -26.22
N ALA A 155 -11.82 3.64 -26.24
CA ALA A 155 -10.72 4.18 -25.46
C ALA A 155 -10.93 3.98 -23.94
N GLY A 156 -12.13 4.25 -23.45
CA GLY A 156 -12.51 4.06 -22.05
C GLY A 156 -12.43 2.59 -21.62
N TYR A 157 -12.89 1.65 -22.45
CA TYR A 157 -12.77 0.22 -22.17
C TYR A 157 -11.32 -0.26 -22.17
N LEU A 158 -10.47 0.21 -23.10
CA LEU A 158 -9.06 -0.16 -23.11
C LEU A 158 -8.31 0.40 -21.90
N PHE A 159 -8.58 1.66 -21.53
CA PHE A 159 -7.95 2.30 -20.38
C PHE A 159 -8.40 1.68 -19.06
N LEU A 160 -9.71 1.64 -18.79
CA LEU A 160 -10.25 1.14 -17.53
C LEU A 160 -10.13 -0.38 -17.44
N GLY A 161 -10.44 -1.11 -18.52
CA GLY A 161 -10.31 -2.56 -18.57
C GLY A 161 -8.85 -3.01 -18.44
N GLY A 162 -7.93 -2.37 -19.18
CA GLY A 162 -6.50 -2.63 -19.05
C GLY A 162 -5.97 -2.32 -17.65
N GLY A 163 -6.41 -1.20 -17.05
CA GLY A 163 -6.07 -0.82 -15.68
C GLY A 163 -6.56 -1.82 -14.63
N ILE A 164 -7.80 -2.30 -14.76
CA ILE A 164 -8.38 -3.33 -13.88
C ILE A 164 -7.60 -4.64 -14.00
N ILE A 165 -7.28 -5.09 -15.21
CA ILE A 165 -6.54 -6.33 -15.43
C ILE A 165 -5.15 -6.24 -14.79
N ALA A 166 -4.42 -5.15 -15.05
CA ALA A 166 -3.10 -4.96 -14.47
C ALA A 166 -3.14 -4.88 -12.94
N ALA A 167 -4.12 -4.16 -12.39
CA ALA A 167 -4.35 -4.07 -10.95
C ALA A 167 -4.70 -5.45 -10.35
N ALA A 168 -5.54 -6.24 -11.01
CA ALA A 168 -5.92 -7.59 -10.57
C ALA A 168 -4.72 -8.54 -10.58
N ILE A 169 -3.89 -8.50 -11.63
CA ILE A 169 -2.66 -9.30 -11.72
C ILE A 169 -1.70 -8.94 -10.58
N TYR A 170 -1.50 -7.64 -10.32
CA TYR A 170 -0.67 -7.16 -9.22
C TYR A 170 -1.25 -7.57 -7.85
N PHE A 171 -2.56 -7.39 -7.64
CA PHE A 171 -3.24 -7.78 -6.42
C PHE A 171 -3.15 -9.29 -6.16
N TRP A 172 -3.32 -10.12 -7.18
CA TRP A 172 -3.20 -11.56 -7.04
C TRP A 172 -1.80 -11.99 -6.61
N ARG A 173 -0.76 -11.32 -7.12
CA ARG A 173 0.64 -11.64 -6.83
C ARG A 173 1.11 -11.15 -5.46
N PHE A 174 0.72 -9.93 -5.07
CA PHE A 174 1.28 -9.23 -3.89
C PHE A 174 0.27 -9.02 -2.75
N ARG A 175 -1.04 -9.18 -3.00
CA ARG A 175 -2.14 -9.02 -2.03
C ARG A 175 -2.11 -7.70 -1.25
N VAL A 176 -1.71 -6.61 -1.92
CA VAL A 176 -1.63 -5.27 -1.31
C VAL A 176 -3.03 -4.64 -1.20
N PRO A 177 -3.51 -4.26 0.00
CA PRO A 177 -4.86 -3.75 0.19
C PRO A 177 -5.21 -2.50 -0.63
N ILE A 178 -4.24 -1.60 -0.86
CA ILE A 178 -4.46 -0.35 -1.62
C ILE A 178 -4.95 -0.62 -3.04
N ILE A 179 -4.47 -1.72 -3.66
CA ILE A 179 -4.87 -2.07 -5.02
C ILE A 179 -6.34 -2.51 -5.08
N ALA A 180 -6.89 -3.09 -4.02
CA ALA A 180 -8.33 -3.38 -3.97
C ALA A 180 -9.18 -2.11 -4.08
N GLY A 181 -8.74 -1.02 -3.42
CA GLY A 181 -9.36 0.30 -3.57
C GLY A 181 -9.24 0.84 -5.01
N ALA A 182 -8.06 0.73 -5.63
CA ALA A 182 -7.86 1.13 -7.02
C ALA A 182 -8.75 0.34 -7.99
N ILE A 183 -8.89 -0.97 -7.79
CA ILE A 183 -9.80 -1.84 -8.55
C ILE A 183 -11.24 -1.39 -8.38
N ALA A 184 -11.69 -1.13 -7.14
CA ALA A 184 -13.05 -0.69 -6.86
C ALA A 184 -13.39 0.64 -7.55
N ILE A 185 -12.46 1.62 -7.51
CA ILE A 185 -12.61 2.89 -8.20
C ILE A 185 -12.71 2.66 -9.72
N ALA A 186 -11.80 1.87 -10.29
CA ALA A 186 -11.79 1.59 -11.72
C ALA A 186 -13.06 0.87 -12.19
N PHE A 187 -13.57 -0.11 -11.42
CA PHE A 187 -14.84 -0.78 -11.70
C PHE A 187 -16.02 0.19 -11.62
N THR A 188 -16.05 1.07 -10.62
CA THR A 188 -17.13 2.06 -10.48
C THR A 188 -17.15 3.01 -11.69
N LEU A 189 -15.97 3.47 -12.13
CA LEU A 189 -15.83 4.30 -13.32
C LEU A 189 -16.27 3.56 -14.60
N LEU A 190 -15.93 2.28 -14.72
CA LEU A 190 -16.33 1.46 -15.86
C LEU A 190 -17.84 1.22 -15.87
N ALA A 191 -18.43 0.90 -14.72
CA ALA A 191 -19.88 0.74 -14.58
C ALA A 191 -20.64 2.03 -14.87
N PHE A 192 -20.11 3.18 -14.42
CA PHE A 192 -20.64 4.49 -14.76
C PHE A 192 -20.58 4.75 -16.27
N LEU A 193 -19.42 4.51 -16.91
CA LEU A 193 -19.26 4.64 -18.35
C LEU A 193 -20.26 3.75 -19.11
N GLN A 194 -20.40 2.49 -18.69
CA GLN A 194 -21.35 1.54 -19.28
C GLN A 194 -22.80 2.03 -19.14
N THR A 195 -23.17 2.52 -17.96
CA THR A 195 -24.52 3.03 -17.69
C THR A 195 -24.81 4.26 -18.53
N ALA A 196 -23.85 5.18 -18.64
CA ALA A 196 -23.97 6.38 -19.47
C ALA A 196 -24.18 6.03 -20.95
N ILE A 197 -23.47 5.04 -21.47
CA ILE A 197 -23.64 4.55 -22.85
C ILE A 197 -25.04 3.96 -23.05
N ILE A 198 -25.46 3.04 -22.18
CA ILE A 198 -26.78 2.38 -22.28
C ILE A 198 -27.92 3.39 -22.21
N LEU A 199 -27.86 4.32 -21.25
CA LEU A 199 -28.92 5.31 -21.06
C LEU A 199 -29.03 6.26 -22.27
N TYR A 200 -27.90 6.60 -22.90
CA TYR A 200 -27.89 7.47 -24.06
C TYR A 200 -28.36 6.76 -25.34
N ASP A 201 -27.90 5.53 -25.58
CA ASP A 201 -28.36 4.71 -26.73
C ASP A 201 -29.85 4.35 -26.62
N SER A 202 -30.44 4.35 -25.42
CA SER A 202 -31.88 4.12 -25.23
C SER A 202 -32.77 5.32 -25.58
N VAL A 203 -32.19 6.51 -25.73
CA VAL A 203 -32.92 7.78 -25.95
C VAL A 203 -32.89 8.21 -27.43
N THR A 204 -31.97 7.66 -28.24
CA THR A 204 -31.84 7.93 -29.68
C THR A 204 -32.32 6.76 -30.53
#